data_AF-C6T811-F1
#
_entry.id   AF-C6T811-F1
#
_cell.length_a   1.000
_cell.length_b   1.000
_cell.length_c   1.000
_cell.angle_alpha   90.00
_cell.angle_beta   90.00
_cell.angle_gamma   90.00
#
_symmetry.space_group_name_H-M   'P 1'
#
loop_
_entity.id
_entity.type
_entity.pdbx_description
1 polymer ?
#
loop_
_entity_poly.entity_id
_entity_poly.type
_entity_poly.pdbx_seq_one_letter_code
_entity_poly.pdbx_strand_id
1 'polypeptide(L)'
;MFSYMLLLPSLFYYHSYADASGAGKDVYEYVKSVGKFKETRRTDGISTSDIIMRIIKDYNQYVMRNLDRGYTRKELGVSYVKEKRLRMNMGLKKLQERVKKQQEKVGKKIQTVGKIAGMHPNEWVETLIGWLLDFSRCLKMLPQMGTAIRDRIQDN
;
A
#
# COMPACT_ATOMS: atom_id res chain seq x y z
N MET A 1 -4.79 -10.61 31.62
CA MET A 1 -3.99 -10.46 30.38
C MET A 1 -4.94 -10.52 29.21
N PHE A 2 -4.72 -9.72 28.15
CA PHE A 2 -5.66 -9.35 27.08
C PHE A 2 -6.55 -8.13 27.38
N SER A 3 -5.89 -7.01 27.67
CA SER A 3 -6.39 -5.68 27.33
C SER A 3 -5.31 -5.01 26.48
N TYR A 4 -5.65 -4.00 25.68
CA TYR A 4 -4.82 -3.32 24.67
C TYR A 4 -4.75 -3.96 23.28
N MET A 5 -5.86 -3.98 22.51
CA MET A 5 -5.69 -3.98 21.04
C MET A 5 -6.80 -3.39 20.17
N LEU A 6 -7.78 -2.60 20.67
CA LEU A 6 -8.80 -2.01 19.78
C LEU A 6 -9.38 -0.66 20.26
N LEU A 7 -8.56 0.36 20.49
CA LEU A 7 -9.09 1.73 20.67
C LEU A 7 -8.13 2.81 20.17
N LEU A 8 -7.93 2.93 18.86
CA LEU A 8 -7.46 4.20 18.26
C LEU A 8 -8.10 4.35 16.87
N PRO A 9 -9.21 5.11 16.79
CA PRO A 9 -9.13 6.40 16.13
C PRO A 9 -10.09 7.44 16.76
N SER A 10 -9.66 8.11 17.83
CA SER A 10 -10.36 9.33 18.30
C SER A 10 -9.45 10.37 18.96
N LEU A 11 -8.16 10.09 19.14
CA LEU A 11 -7.27 10.91 19.96
C LEU A 11 -6.39 11.93 19.21
N PHE A 12 -6.66 12.20 17.93
CA PHE A 12 -5.85 13.16 17.15
C PHE A 12 -6.60 14.43 16.71
N TYR A 13 -7.82 14.66 17.18
CA TYR A 13 -8.51 15.93 16.97
C TYR A 13 -8.53 16.75 18.27
N TYR A 14 -8.06 17.99 18.16
CA TYR A 14 -8.07 19.05 19.18
C TYR A 14 -7.15 18.86 20.40
N HIS A 15 -5.94 19.41 20.32
CA HIS A 15 -5.38 20.12 21.47
C HIS A 15 -5.63 21.62 21.26
N SER A 16 -6.68 22.13 21.90
CA SER A 16 -6.77 23.56 22.18
C SER A 16 -5.65 23.88 23.16
N TYR A 17 -4.80 24.85 22.84
CA TYR A 17 -3.88 25.44 23.80
C TYR A 17 -4.74 26.19 24.84
N ALA A 18 -5.19 25.45 25.84
CA ALA A 18 -5.70 26.00 27.08
C ALA A 18 -4.51 26.62 27.80
N ASP A 19 -4.47 27.95 27.74
CA ASP A 19 -3.62 28.79 28.56
C ASP A 19 -3.84 28.49 30.06
N ALA A 20 -2.80 28.78 30.83
CA ALA A 20 -2.58 28.34 32.21
C ALA A 20 -3.54 28.92 33.28
N SER A 21 -4.82 29.13 32.96
CA SER A 21 -5.86 29.43 33.95
C SER A 21 -7.18 28.67 33.77
N GLY A 22 -7.39 27.99 32.62
CA GLY A 22 -8.46 26.99 32.43
C GLY A 22 -9.92 27.42 32.67
N ALA A 23 -10.20 28.66 33.06
CA ALA A 23 -11.51 29.10 33.55
C ALA A 23 -12.19 30.19 32.69
N GLY A 24 -11.46 30.80 31.75
CA GLY A 24 -11.97 31.89 30.90
C GLY A 24 -12.46 31.40 29.53
N LYS A 25 -13.65 31.84 29.11
CA LYS A 25 -14.22 31.55 27.77
C LYS A 25 -13.44 32.23 26.63
N ASP A 26 -12.73 33.32 26.90
CA ASP A 26 -11.90 34.05 25.93
C ASP A 26 -10.89 34.98 26.65
N VAL A 27 -9.61 34.84 26.34
CA VAL A 27 -8.52 35.67 26.92
C VAL A 27 -8.58 37.13 26.43
N TYR A 28 -9.29 37.39 25.33
CA TYR A 28 -9.39 38.74 24.72
C TYR A 28 -10.64 39.53 25.12
N GLU A 29 -11.44 39.04 26.07
CA GLU A 29 -12.74 39.65 26.45
C GLU A 29 -12.62 41.14 26.84
N TYR A 30 -11.63 41.49 27.67
CA TYR A 30 -11.38 42.87 28.10
C TYR A 30 -11.01 43.79 26.93
N VAL A 31 -10.20 43.32 25.98
CA VAL A 31 -9.75 44.14 24.84
C VAL A 31 -10.89 44.35 23.84
N LYS A 32 -11.80 43.38 23.72
CA LYS A 32 -13.03 43.48 22.95
C LYS A 32 -14.01 44.49 23.54
N SER A 33 -14.20 44.51 24.86
CA SER A 33 -15.14 45.43 25.52
C SER A 33 -14.70 46.91 25.45
N VAL A 34 -13.40 47.18 25.43
CA VAL A 34 -12.82 48.53 25.28
C VAL A 34 -12.77 49.00 23.81
N GLY A 35 -13.26 48.19 22.86
CA GLY A 35 -13.34 48.54 21.43
C GLY A 35 -11.98 48.60 20.72
N LYS A 36 -10.93 48.00 21.31
CA LYS A 36 -9.56 48.00 20.77
C LYS A 36 -9.19 46.71 20.03
N PHE A 37 -10.14 45.78 19.88
CA PHE A 37 -9.93 44.51 19.19
C PHE A 37 -10.31 44.62 17.70
N LYS A 38 -9.39 44.27 16.80
CA LYS A 38 -9.66 44.18 15.36
C LYS A 38 -9.61 42.72 14.93
N GLU A 39 -10.74 42.19 14.50
CA GLU A 39 -10.83 40.82 14.00
C GLU A 39 -10.03 40.65 12.69
N THR A 40 -9.17 39.64 12.68
CA THR A 40 -8.46 39.20 11.47
C THR A 40 -9.08 37.91 10.97
N ARG A 41 -9.24 37.79 9.65
CA ARG A 41 -9.64 36.52 9.04
C ARG A 41 -8.44 35.59 8.99
N ARG A 42 -8.63 34.33 9.39
CA ARG A 42 -7.61 33.30 9.20
C ARG A 42 -7.47 33.03 7.70
N THR A 43 -6.24 32.78 7.25
CA THR A 43 -5.98 32.28 5.90
C THR A 43 -6.42 30.82 5.82
N ASP A 44 -7.34 30.52 4.91
CA ASP A 44 -7.80 29.15 4.70
C ASP A 44 -6.67 28.27 4.15
N GLY A 45 -6.58 27.05 4.67
CA GLY A 45 -5.62 26.05 4.21
C GLY A 45 -4.16 26.25 4.65
N ILE A 46 -3.88 27.24 5.48
CA ILE A 46 -2.56 27.46 6.09
C ILE A 46 -2.69 27.47 7.62
N SER A 47 -2.19 26.41 8.22
CA SER A 47 -2.11 26.22 9.67
C SER A 47 -0.83 25.47 10.01
N THR A 48 -0.28 25.71 11.20
CA THR A 48 0.87 24.93 11.72
C THR A 48 0.56 23.44 11.70
N SER A 49 -0.65 23.05 12.11
CA SER A 49 -1.11 21.66 12.06
C SER A 49 -1.12 21.11 10.63
N ASP A 50 -1.62 21.89 9.66
CA ASP A 50 -1.67 21.47 8.26
C ASP A 50 -0.27 21.25 7.68
N ILE A 51 0.68 22.12 8.02
CA ILE A 51 2.08 22.00 7.61
C ILE A 51 2.71 20.75 8.25
N ILE A 52 2.54 20.53 9.55
CA ILE A 52 3.06 19.36 10.26
C ILE A 52 2.49 18.07 9.66
N MET A 53 1.19 18.02 9.40
CA MET A 53 0.54 16.86 8.79
C MET A 53 1.11 16.53 7.41
N ARG A 54 1.42 17.54 6.58
CA ARG A 54 2.07 17.33 5.28
C ARG A 54 3.47 16.72 5.43
N ILE A 55 4.27 17.21 6.37
CA ILE A 55 5.62 16.69 6.65
C ILE A 55 5.56 15.22 7.10
N ILE A 56 4.66 14.91 8.04
CA ILE A 56 4.51 13.54 8.57
C ILE A 56 4.05 12.57 7.48
N LYS A 57 3.10 12.99 6.63
CA LYS A 57 2.57 12.16 5.54
C LYS A 57 3.66 11.67 4.60
N ASP A 58 4.58 12.56 4.24
CA ASP A 58 5.65 12.28 3.28
C ASP A 58 6.94 11.73 3.92
N TYR A 59 6.94 11.51 5.25
CA TYR A 59 8.11 11.02 5.98
C TYR A 59 8.65 9.69 5.42
N ASN A 60 7.77 8.73 5.09
CA ASN A 60 8.21 7.45 4.51
C ASN A 60 8.90 7.65 3.14
N GLN A 61 8.46 8.64 2.33
CA GLN A 61 9.13 8.95 1.06
C GLN A 61 10.48 9.60 1.28
N TYR A 62 10.58 10.51 2.26
CA TYR A 62 11.85 11.12 2.66
C TYR A 62 12.88 10.04 3.04
N VAL A 63 12.49 9.08 3.90
CA VAL A 63 13.37 7.99 4.31
C VAL A 63 13.85 7.17 3.12
N MET A 64 12.95 6.77 2.22
CA MET A 64 13.28 5.95 1.05
C MET A 64 14.27 6.63 0.10
N ARG A 65 14.03 7.91 -0.23
CA ARG A 65 14.91 8.65 -1.15
C ARG A 65 16.31 8.81 -0.57
N ASN A 66 16.42 9.01 0.74
CA ASN A 66 17.72 9.16 1.39
C ASN A 66 18.44 7.80 1.53
N LEU A 67 17.72 6.72 1.78
CA LEU A 67 18.30 5.37 1.72
C LEU A 67 18.81 5.03 0.32
N ASP A 68 18.08 5.42 -0.74
CA ASP A 68 18.51 5.24 -2.14
C ASP A 68 19.75 6.10 -2.48
N ARG A 69 19.95 7.23 -1.81
CA ARG A 69 21.14 8.08 -1.94
C ARG A 69 22.35 7.58 -1.14
N GLY A 70 22.18 6.57 -0.28
CA GLY A 70 23.26 5.98 0.50
C GLY A 70 23.37 6.45 1.95
N TYR A 71 22.41 7.23 2.46
CA TYR A 71 22.38 7.57 3.89
C TYR A 71 22.13 6.33 4.75
N THR A 72 22.75 6.28 5.92
CA THR A 72 22.59 5.12 6.81
C THR A 72 21.30 5.23 7.61
N ARG A 73 20.66 4.08 7.92
CA ARG A 73 19.44 4.04 8.75
C ARG A 73 19.62 4.71 10.12
N LYS A 74 20.85 4.71 10.65
CA LYS A 74 21.19 5.26 11.96
C LYS A 74 21.11 6.80 11.92
N GLU A 75 21.62 7.42 10.86
CA GLU A 75 21.52 8.87 10.63
C GLU A 75 20.07 9.32 10.44
N LEU A 76 19.23 8.48 9.82
CA LEU A 76 17.82 8.79 9.59
C LEU A 76 16.93 8.52 10.81
N GLY A 77 17.45 7.91 11.88
CA GLY A 77 16.67 7.53 13.06
C GLY A 77 15.62 6.44 12.77
N VAL A 78 15.84 5.61 11.76
CA VAL A 78 14.85 4.62 11.29
C VAL A 78 15.23 3.21 11.77
N SER A 79 14.23 2.46 12.25
CA SER A 79 14.42 1.07 12.66
C SER A 79 14.71 0.14 11.47
N TYR A 80 15.49 -0.91 11.69
CA TYR A 80 15.88 -1.87 10.65
C TYR A 80 14.69 -2.55 9.96
N VAL A 81 13.67 -2.93 10.74
CA VAL A 81 12.44 -3.55 10.22
C VAL A 81 11.70 -2.60 9.30
N LYS A 82 11.61 -1.32 9.69
CA LYS A 82 10.98 -0.28 8.86
C LYS A 82 11.73 -0.12 7.55
N GLU A 83 13.06 -0.05 7.59
CA GLU A 83 13.90 0.04 6.37
C GLU A 83 13.63 -1.13 5.42
N LYS A 84 13.67 -2.38 5.91
CA LYS A 84 13.45 -3.56 5.06
C LYS A 84 12.03 -3.60 4.48
N ARG A 85 11.01 -3.30 5.28
CA ARG A 85 9.61 -3.20 4.80
C ARG A 85 9.47 -2.15 3.70
N LEU A 86 10.11 -1.00 3.89
CA LEU A 86 10.14 0.09 2.93
C LEU A 86 10.82 -0.39 1.62
N ARG A 87 12.01 -0.97 1.67
CA ARG A 87 12.69 -1.53 0.47
C ARG A 87 11.84 -2.58 -0.25
N MET A 88 11.20 -3.49 0.49
CA MET A 88 10.31 -4.52 -0.10
C MET A 88 9.10 -3.89 -0.81
N ASN A 89 8.45 -2.90 -0.19
CA ASN A 89 7.34 -2.18 -0.81
C ASN A 89 7.74 -1.48 -2.12
N MET A 90 8.97 -0.93 -2.20
CA MET A 90 9.50 -0.37 -3.46
C MET A 90 9.73 -1.45 -4.52
N GLY A 91 10.28 -2.60 -4.11
CA GLY A 91 10.45 -3.75 -5.01
C GLY A 91 9.12 -4.25 -5.58
N LEU A 92 8.11 -4.39 -4.72
CA LEU A 92 6.76 -4.82 -5.13
C LEU A 92 6.09 -3.82 -6.08
N LYS A 93 6.21 -2.51 -5.83
CA LYS A 93 5.70 -1.48 -6.75
C LYS A 93 6.38 -1.56 -8.12
N LYS A 94 7.70 -1.67 -8.17
CA LYS A 94 8.45 -1.84 -9.43
C LYS A 94 8.03 -3.10 -10.19
N LEU A 95 7.79 -4.19 -9.47
CA LEU A 95 7.28 -5.43 -10.05
C LEU A 95 5.87 -5.22 -10.62
N GLN A 96 4.96 -4.62 -9.85
CA GLN A 96 3.60 -4.30 -10.29
C GLN A 96 3.62 -3.44 -11.57
N GLU A 97 4.48 -2.43 -11.64
CA GLU A 97 4.65 -1.60 -12.84
C GLU A 97 5.17 -2.40 -14.04
N ARG A 98 6.13 -3.30 -13.84
CA ARG A 98 6.62 -4.20 -14.91
C ARG A 98 5.51 -5.13 -15.39
N VAL A 99 4.75 -5.73 -14.48
CA VAL A 99 3.60 -6.58 -14.81
C VAL A 99 2.57 -5.80 -15.59
N LYS A 100 2.20 -4.59 -15.16
CA LYS A 100 1.24 -3.73 -15.88
C LYS A 100 1.71 -3.41 -17.29
N LYS A 101 3.00 -3.06 -17.48
CA LYS A 101 3.58 -2.82 -18.81
C LYS A 101 3.52 -4.07 -19.70
N GLN A 102 3.74 -5.27 -19.14
CA GLN A 102 3.62 -6.52 -19.89
C GLN A 102 2.17 -6.81 -20.26
N GLN A 103 1.22 -6.61 -19.33
CA GLN A 103 -0.21 -6.74 -19.59
C GLN A 103 -0.66 -5.83 -20.75
N GLU A 104 -0.23 -4.56 -20.74
CA GLU A 104 -0.55 -3.62 -21.83
C GLU A 104 0.05 -4.06 -23.18
N LYS A 105 1.29 -4.59 -23.19
CA LYS A 105 1.92 -5.11 -24.42
C LYS A 105 1.22 -6.37 -24.94
N VAL A 106 0.87 -7.29 -24.04
CA VAL A 106 0.15 -8.53 -24.38
C VAL A 106 -1.24 -8.19 -24.90
N GLY A 107 -1.97 -7.26 -24.26
CA GLY A 107 -3.28 -6.79 -24.72
C GLY A 107 -3.24 -6.22 -26.14
N LYS A 108 -2.24 -5.38 -26.46
CA LYS A 108 -2.05 -4.85 -27.83
C LYS A 108 -1.75 -5.95 -28.85
N LYS A 109 -0.93 -6.94 -28.49
CA LYS A 109 -0.62 -8.08 -29.36
C LYS A 109 -1.84 -8.96 -29.60
N ILE A 110 -2.59 -9.32 -28.55
CA ILE A 110 -3.82 -10.11 -28.65
C ILE A 110 -4.85 -9.38 -29.53
N GLN A 111 -5.03 -8.08 -29.35
CA GLN A 111 -5.94 -7.29 -30.19
C GLN A 111 -5.50 -7.29 -31.66
N THR A 112 -4.20 -7.21 -31.93
CA THR A 112 -3.65 -7.24 -33.30
C THR A 112 -3.85 -8.62 -33.94
N VAL A 113 -3.54 -9.70 -33.21
CA VAL A 113 -3.76 -11.08 -33.67
C VAL A 113 -5.24 -11.36 -33.88
N GLY A 114 -6.13 -10.89 -32.99
CA GLY A 114 -7.58 -11.03 -33.16
C GLY A 114 -8.09 -10.33 -34.43
N LYS A 115 -7.54 -9.16 -34.77
CA LYS A 115 -7.86 -8.45 -36.03
C LYS A 115 -7.32 -9.16 -37.27
N ILE A 116 -6.14 -9.77 -37.20
CA ILE A 116 -5.50 -10.45 -38.33
C ILE A 116 -6.10 -11.84 -38.58
N ALA A 117 -6.40 -12.57 -37.51
CA ALA A 117 -6.88 -13.95 -37.59
C ALA A 117 -8.39 -14.07 -37.81
N GLY A 118 -9.16 -12.96 -37.72
CA GLY A 118 -10.63 -13.02 -37.79
C GLY A 118 -11.26 -13.94 -36.74
N MET A 119 -10.51 -14.29 -35.68
CA MET A 119 -10.92 -15.27 -34.68
C MET A 119 -11.85 -14.64 -33.65
N HIS A 120 -13.02 -15.25 -33.47
CA HIS A 120 -13.97 -14.89 -32.43
C HIS A 120 -13.40 -15.32 -31.06
N PRO A 121 -13.35 -14.45 -30.02
CA PRO A 121 -12.63 -14.70 -28.76
C PRO A 121 -13.02 -15.97 -27.98
N ASN A 122 -14.16 -16.59 -28.28
CA ASN A 122 -14.70 -17.76 -27.58
C ASN A 122 -14.03 -19.09 -27.98
N GLU A 123 -13.57 -19.27 -29.23
CA GLU A 123 -12.95 -20.53 -29.67
C GLU A 123 -11.64 -20.82 -28.94
N TRP A 124 -10.86 -19.77 -28.68
CA TRP A 124 -9.57 -19.90 -28.00
C TRP A 124 -9.72 -20.23 -26.51
N VAL A 125 -10.79 -19.70 -25.88
CA VAL A 125 -11.12 -19.97 -24.48
C VAL A 125 -11.53 -21.43 -24.29
N GLU A 126 -12.36 -21.97 -25.18
CA GLU A 126 -12.77 -23.38 -25.14
C GLU A 126 -11.58 -24.33 -25.36
N THR A 127 -10.65 -23.97 -26.26
CA THR A 127 -9.42 -24.75 -26.50
C THR A 127 -8.53 -24.77 -25.25
N LEU A 128 -8.37 -23.63 -24.57
CA LEU A 128 -7.63 -23.51 -23.30
C LEU A 128 -8.28 -24.30 -22.17
N ILE A 129 -9.61 -24.23 -22.05
CA ILE A 129 -10.37 -24.98 -21.05
C ILE A 129 -10.19 -26.48 -21.29
N GLY A 130 -10.27 -26.94 -22.54
CA GLY A 130 -9.99 -28.34 -22.91
C GLY A 130 -8.58 -28.78 -22.51
N TRP A 131 -7.56 -27.98 -22.83
CA TRP A 131 -6.18 -28.28 -22.48
C TRP A 131 -5.95 -28.31 -20.96
N LEU A 132 -6.59 -27.42 -20.21
CA LEU A 132 -6.54 -27.40 -18.73
C LEU A 132 -7.24 -28.61 -18.11
N LEU A 133 -8.37 -29.05 -18.69
CA LEU A 133 -9.08 -30.25 -18.25
C LEU A 133 -8.25 -31.51 -18.50
N ASP A 134 -7.61 -31.62 -19.66
CA ASP A 134 -6.72 -32.74 -19.98
C ASP A 134 -5.45 -32.73 -19.12
N PHE A 135 -4.86 -31.55 -18.89
CA PHE A 135 -3.72 -31.41 -17.98
C PHE A 135 -4.08 -31.80 -16.54
N SER A 136 -5.26 -31.39 -16.06
CA SER A 136 -5.79 -31.78 -14.76
C SER A 136 -6.05 -33.29 -14.68
N ARG A 137 -6.54 -33.90 -15.76
CA ARG A 137 -6.71 -35.36 -15.86
C ARG A 137 -5.36 -36.10 -15.78
N CYS A 138 -4.34 -35.61 -16.48
CA CYS A 138 -2.98 -36.14 -16.37
C CYS A 138 -2.39 -35.99 -14.97
N LEU A 139 -2.60 -34.84 -14.31
CA LEU A 139 -2.12 -34.62 -12.93
C LEU A 139 -2.78 -35.58 -11.94
N LYS A 140 -4.07 -35.91 -12.12
CA LYS A 140 -4.77 -36.91 -11.30
C LYS A 140 -4.31 -38.35 -11.54
N MET A 141 -3.65 -38.64 -12.67
CA MET A 141 -3.04 -39.96 -12.93
C MET A 141 -1.66 -40.14 -12.29
N LEU A 142 -0.95 -39.06 -11.92
CA LEU A 142 0.39 -39.15 -11.33
C LEU A 142 0.48 -39.91 -9.98
N PRO A 143 -0.50 -39.84 -9.07
CA PRO A 143 -0.46 -40.59 -7.80
C PRO A 143 -0.53 -42.12 -7.98
N GLN A 144 -1.30 -42.62 -8.96
CA GLN A 144 -1.47 -44.05 -9.19
C GLN A 144 -0.22 -44.72 -9.78
N MET A 145 0.56 -43.97 -10.56
CA MET A 145 1.85 -44.45 -11.05
C MET A 145 2.94 -44.38 -9.98
N GLY A 146 2.85 -43.43 -9.05
CA GLY A 146 3.77 -43.31 -7.90
C GLY A 146 3.64 -44.47 -6.91
N THR A 147 2.43 -44.98 -6.68
CA THR A 147 2.20 -46.17 -5.84
C THR A 147 2.69 -47.44 -6.54
N ALA A 148 2.40 -47.62 -7.83
CA ALA A 148 2.81 -48.79 -8.59
C ALA A 148 4.35 -48.96 -8.72
N ILE A 149 5.12 -47.86 -8.75
CA ILE A 149 6.58 -47.90 -8.76
C ILE A 149 7.14 -48.17 -7.35
N ARG A 150 6.48 -47.65 -6.30
CA ARG A 150 6.88 -47.89 -4.91
C ARG A 150 6.70 -49.35 -4.51
N ASP A 151 5.60 -49.97 -4.92
CA ASP A 151 5.29 -51.38 -4.62
C ASP A 151 6.30 -52.32 -5.29
N ARG A 152 6.74 -52.01 -6.53
CA ARG A 152 7.78 -52.79 -7.23
C ARG A 152 9.19 -52.69 -6.62
N ILE A 153 9.48 -51.68 -5.79
CA ILE A 153 10.78 -51.51 -5.14
C ILE A 153 10.81 -52.20 -3.75
N GLN A 154 9.65 -52.48 -3.14
CA GLN A 154 9.55 -53.15 -1.83
C GLN A 154 9.45 -54.68 -1.92
N ASP A 155 9.19 -55.25 -3.10
CA ASP A 155 9.12 -56.70 -3.35
C ASP A 155 10.49 -57.33 -3.74
N ASN A 156 11.60 -56.60 -3.60
CA ASN A 156 12.98 -57.03 -3.90
C ASN A 156 13.90 -56.69 -2.72
#